data_AF-A0A5D2A1Z5-F1
#
_entry.id   AF-A0A5D2A1Z5-F1
#
_cell.length_a   1.000
_cell.length_b   1.000
_cell.length_c   1.000
_cell.angle_alpha   90.00
_cell.angle_beta   90.00
_cell.angle_gamma   90.00
#
_symmetry.space_group_name_H-M   'P 1'
#
loop_
_entity.id
_entity.type
_entity.pdbx_description
1 polymer ?
#
loop_
_entity_poly.entity_id
_entity_poly.type
_entity_poly.pdbx_seq_one_letter_code
_entity_poly.pdbx_strand_id
1 'polypeptide(L)'
;MSRKKMKLAYITNDTKRKTTYKKRTKGLVKKVRELTTLCKIEACAIILSPDFDSQLEVWPSHAGAQQLLFEFKKLPQSIRNNKMVNQESFLKQSIAKATQQLKKRRNENRQKDLKKFMFQSLSGKGILQSMNVKDLNEVGVFVEQNLKDIDKRVRVLTNESRS
;
A
#
# COMPACT_ATOMS: atom_id res chain seq x y z
N MET A 1 18.22 -15.67 -10.10
CA MET A 1 16.86 -16.19 -9.80
C MET A 1 16.04 -15.08 -9.15
N SER A 2 15.08 -14.50 -9.86
CA SER A 2 14.24 -13.41 -9.32
C SER A 2 13.39 -13.91 -8.15
N ARG A 3 13.58 -13.30 -6.98
CA ARG A 3 12.88 -13.68 -5.75
C ARG A 3 11.39 -13.38 -5.90
N LYS A 4 10.54 -14.42 -5.92
CA LYS A 4 9.09 -14.24 -5.95
C LYS A 4 8.63 -13.42 -4.75
N LYS A 5 7.86 -12.36 -4.99
CA LYS A 5 7.28 -11.52 -3.94
C LYS A 5 6.37 -12.38 -3.05
N MET A 6 6.63 -12.37 -1.74
CA MET A 6 5.84 -13.13 -0.77
C MET A 6 4.53 -12.40 -0.43
N LYS A 7 3.41 -13.12 -0.41
CA LYS A 7 2.12 -12.60 0.09
C LYS A 7 2.21 -12.43 1.61
N LEU A 8 1.78 -11.27 2.12
CA LEU A 8 1.67 -11.01 3.56
C LEU A 8 0.37 -11.63 4.09
N ALA A 9 0.38 -12.95 4.26
CA ALA A 9 -0.74 -13.73 4.80
C ALA A 9 -0.17 -14.86 5.68
N TYR A 10 -1.04 -15.49 6.47
CA TYR A 10 -0.67 -16.66 7.27
C TYR A 10 -0.11 -17.78 6.37
N ILE A 11 1.04 -18.35 6.75
CA ILE A 11 1.68 -19.44 5.99
C ILE A 11 1.11 -20.76 6.51
N THR A 12 0.23 -21.39 5.74
CA THR A 12 -0.46 -22.63 6.17
C THR A 12 0.49 -23.82 6.35
N ASN A 13 1.54 -23.94 5.53
CA ASN A 13 2.51 -25.02 5.66
C ASN A 13 3.45 -24.79 6.84
N ASP A 14 3.40 -25.67 7.84
CA ASP A 14 4.11 -25.53 9.11
C ASP A 14 5.64 -25.49 8.95
N THR A 15 6.24 -26.38 8.17
CA THR A 15 7.69 -26.40 7.93
C THR A 15 8.18 -25.11 7.29
N LYS A 16 7.44 -24.59 6.30
CA LYS A 16 7.72 -23.30 5.67
C LYS A 16 7.50 -22.14 6.64
N ARG A 17 6.46 -22.20 7.48
CA ARG A 17 6.17 -21.20 8.52
C ARG A 17 7.29 -21.15 9.55
N LYS A 18 7.71 -22.28 10.12
CA LYS A 18 8.82 -22.40 11.09
C LYS A 18 10.14 -21.89 10.52
N THR A 19 10.49 -22.30 9.30
CA THR A 19 11.71 -21.82 8.63
C THR A 19 11.68 -20.31 8.38
N THR A 20 10.53 -19.79 7.96
CA THR A 20 10.34 -18.35 7.72
C THR A 20 10.39 -17.56 9.02
N TYR A 21 9.77 -18.06 10.09
CA TYR A 21 9.81 -17.49 11.43
C TYR A 21 11.26 -17.31 11.89
N LYS A 22 12.04 -18.40 11.97
CA LYS A 22 13.45 -18.34 12.41
C LYS A 22 14.28 -17.33 11.59
N LYS A 23 14.13 -17.33 10.27
CA LYS A 23 14.85 -16.39 9.38
C LYS A 23 14.41 -14.94 9.59
N ARG A 24 13.10 -14.67 9.72
CA ARG A 24 12.56 -13.33 9.90
C ARG A 24 12.82 -12.77 11.30
N THR A 25 12.73 -13.59 12.35
CA THR A 25 13.09 -13.22 13.73
C THR A 25 14.55 -12.76 13.81
N LYS A 26 15.49 -13.56 13.29
CA LYS A 26 16.91 -13.18 13.22
C LYS A 26 17.12 -11.89 12.41
N GLY A 27 16.43 -11.74 11.29
CA GLY A 27 16.49 -10.54 10.45
C GLY A 27 15.93 -9.30 11.14
N LEU A 28 14.82 -9.44 11.87
CA LEU A 28 14.20 -8.35 12.63
C LEU A 28 15.11 -7.89 13.76
N VAL A 29 15.62 -8.81 14.58
CA VAL A 29 16.58 -8.49 15.66
C VAL A 29 17.82 -7.80 15.12
N LYS A 30 18.37 -8.27 13.98
CA LYS A 30 19.49 -7.59 13.31
C LYS A 30 19.13 -6.15 12.92
N LYS A 31 17.95 -5.92 12.36
CA LYS A 31 17.49 -4.59 11.95
C LYS A 31 17.24 -3.66 13.13
N VAL A 32 16.68 -4.18 14.22
CA VAL A 32 16.51 -3.41 15.47
C VAL A 32 17.88 -2.99 16.00
N ARG A 33 18.85 -3.91 16.06
CA ARG A 33 20.23 -3.59 16.47
C ARG A 33 20.88 -2.52 15.61
N GLU A 34 20.79 -2.66 14.28
CA GLU A 34 21.31 -1.65 13.35
C GLU A 34 20.67 -0.28 13.60
N LEU A 35 19.35 -0.24 13.78
CA LEU A 35 18.62 1.00 14.03
C LEU A 35 19.02 1.65 15.36
N THR A 36 19.12 0.88 16.44
CA THR A 36 19.56 1.39 17.75
C THR A 36 20.98 1.95 17.68
N THR A 37 21.88 1.29 16.97
CA THR A 37 23.28 1.73 16.83
C THR A 37 23.41 2.97 15.95
N LEU A 38 22.79 2.97 14.76
CA LEU A 38 22.94 4.06 13.80
C LEU A 38 22.21 5.33 14.24
N CYS A 39 21.03 5.18 14.84
CA CYS A 39 20.22 6.32 15.23
C CYS A 39 20.40 6.72 16.70
N LYS A 40 21.20 5.96 17.48
CA LYS A 40 21.39 6.17 18.92
C LYS A 40 20.05 6.25 19.67
N ILE A 41 19.15 5.31 19.36
CA ILE A 41 17.84 5.21 20.01
C ILE A 41 17.77 3.95 20.87
N GLU A 42 16.93 4.01 21.90
CA GLU A 42 16.58 2.84 22.70
C GLU A 42 15.43 2.07 22.05
N ALA A 43 15.58 0.75 21.94
CA ALA A 43 14.52 -0.13 21.45
C ALA A 43 14.68 -1.53 22.03
N CYS A 44 13.58 -2.27 22.11
CA CYS A 44 13.57 -3.70 22.40
C CYS A 44 12.64 -4.44 21.45
N ALA A 45 12.88 -5.74 21.28
CA ALA A 45 12.00 -6.63 20.53
C ALA A 45 11.61 -7.82 21.40
N ILE A 46 10.31 -8.12 21.43
CA ILE A 46 9.73 -9.27 22.13
C ILE A 46 8.93 -10.04 21.10
N ILE A 47 9.35 -11.26 20.81
CA ILE A 47 8.80 -12.07 19.72
C ILE A 47 8.39 -13.43 20.30
N LEU A 48 7.11 -13.75 20.18
CA LEU A 48 6.53 -15.01 20.62
C LEU A 48 6.00 -15.78 19.42
N SER A 49 6.27 -17.08 19.37
CA SER A 49 5.56 -17.99 18.48
C SER A 49 4.62 -18.87 19.31
N PRO A 50 3.31 -18.89 19.00
CA PRO A 50 2.39 -19.84 19.64
C PRO A 50 2.63 -21.28 19.17
N ASP A 51 3.21 -21.46 17.98
CA ASP A 51 3.29 -22.76 17.30
C ASP A 51 4.68 -23.42 17.41
N PHE A 52 5.76 -22.65 17.60
CA PHE A 52 7.12 -23.13 17.40
C PHE A 52 8.07 -22.61 18.48
N ASP A 53 8.50 -23.51 19.36
CA ASP A 53 9.35 -23.24 20.52
C ASP A 53 8.69 -22.21 21.45
N SER A 54 8.15 -22.66 22.59
CA SER A 54 7.51 -21.80 23.61
C SER A 54 8.46 -20.78 24.25
N GLN A 55 9.70 -20.69 23.76
CA GLN A 55 10.71 -19.75 24.21
C GLN A 55 10.49 -18.39 23.56
N LEU A 56 10.37 -17.38 24.43
CA LEU A 56 10.27 -15.99 24.07
C LEU A 56 11.63 -15.50 23.53
N GLU A 57 11.66 -15.02 22.29
CA GLU A 57 12.86 -14.35 21.76
C GLU A 57 12.81 -12.89 22.21
N VAL A 58 13.78 -12.51 23.06
CA VAL A 58 13.88 -11.15 23.61
C VAL A 58 15.23 -10.54 23.27
N TRP A 59 15.21 -9.33 22.72
CA TRP A 59 16.39 -8.51 22.48
C TRP A 59 16.21 -7.12 23.11
N PRO A 60 17.25 -6.51 23.71
CA PRO A 60 18.64 -6.97 23.80
C PRO A 60 18.89 -8.08 24.82
N SER A 61 18.16 -8.04 25.94
CA SER A 61 18.11 -9.08 26.97
C SER A 61 16.76 -8.97 27.69
N HIS A 62 16.39 -9.97 28.49
CA HIS A 62 15.16 -9.92 29.28
C HIS A 62 15.13 -8.70 30.21
N ALA A 63 16.21 -8.49 30.98
CA ALA A 63 16.33 -7.34 31.88
C ALA A 63 16.31 -6.00 31.12
N GLY A 64 17.05 -5.90 30.00
CA GLY A 64 17.08 -4.67 29.20
C GLY A 64 15.72 -4.34 28.57
N ALA A 65 15.01 -5.33 28.04
CA ALA A 65 13.67 -5.13 27.51
C ALA A 65 12.66 -4.76 28.61
N GLN A 66 12.75 -5.38 29.79
CA GLN A 66 11.91 -5.04 30.94
C GLN A 66 12.13 -3.61 31.43
N GLN A 67 13.39 -3.18 31.53
CA GLN A 67 13.75 -1.81 31.91
C GLN A 67 13.16 -0.80 30.91
N LEU A 68 13.34 -1.04 29.60
CA LEU A 68 12.78 -0.17 28.56
C LEU A 68 11.25 -0.14 28.58
N LEU A 69 10.59 -1.28 28.82
CA LEU A 69 9.14 -1.36 29.00
C LEU A 69 8.67 -0.57 30.22
N PHE A 70 9.42 -0.62 31.32
CA PHE A 70 9.12 0.12 32.53
C PHE A 70 9.21 1.63 32.30
N GLU A 71 10.31 2.10 31.71
CA GLU A 71 10.48 3.51 31.35
C GLU A 71 9.41 3.97 30.34
N PHE A 72 9.15 3.16 29.31
CA PHE A 72 8.08 3.45 28.35
C PHE A 72 6.71 3.59 29.03
N LYS A 73 6.40 2.76 30.03
CA LYS A 73 5.13 2.82 30.76
C LYS A 73 4.98 4.06 31.64
N LYS A 74 6.08 4.66 32.11
CA LYS A 74 6.06 5.93 32.87
C LYS A 74 5.69 7.14 32.02
N LEU A 75 5.86 7.05 30.70
CA LEU A 75 5.55 8.16 29.80
C LEU A 75 4.04 8.44 29.74
N PRO A 76 3.62 9.72 29.59
CA PRO A 76 2.24 10.09 29.33
C PRO A 76 1.62 9.34 28.15
N GLN A 77 0.33 9.04 28.24
CA GLN A 77 -0.37 8.24 27.21
C GLN A 77 -0.34 8.89 25.82
N SER A 78 -0.38 10.22 25.74
CA SER A 78 -0.25 10.96 24.48
C SER A 78 1.08 10.71 23.77
N ILE A 79 2.18 10.58 24.53
CA ILE A 79 3.51 10.27 24.02
C ILE A 79 3.59 8.79 23.64
N ARG A 80 3.11 7.89 24.49
CA ARG A 80 3.13 6.43 24.23
C ARG A 80 2.36 6.04 22.97
N ASN A 81 1.19 6.65 22.77
CA ASN A 81 0.33 6.36 21.63
C ASN A 81 0.79 7.07 20.35
N ASN A 82 1.72 8.03 20.44
CA ASN A 82 2.21 8.76 19.29
C ASN A 82 2.87 7.81 18.29
N LYS A 83 2.25 7.66 17.10
CA LYS A 83 2.67 6.74 16.03
C LYS A 83 2.72 5.26 16.45
N MET A 84 2.06 4.88 17.54
CA MET A 84 1.94 3.46 17.90
C MET A 84 1.11 2.74 16.84
N VAL A 85 1.63 1.63 16.33
CA VAL A 85 0.93 0.77 15.38
C VAL A 85 0.69 -0.57 16.05
N ASN A 86 -0.57 -1.02 16.03
CA ASN A 86 -0.94 -2.35 16.46
C ASN A 86 -1.48 -3.16 15.26
N GLN A 87 -1.78 -4.43 15.47
CA GLN A 87 -2.24 -5.30 14.40
C GLN A 87 -3.54 -4.81 13.77
N GLU A 88 -4.50 -4.34 14.57
CA GLU A 88 -5.78 -3.84 14.09
C GLU A 88 -5.62 -2.58 13.24
N SER A 89 -4.86 -1.58 13.73
CA SER A 89 -4.61 -0.33 13.01
C SER A 89 -3.83 -0.57 11.72
N PHE A 90 -2.86 -1.50 11.75
CA PHE A 90 -2.11 -1.92 10.56
C PHE A 90 -3.03 -2.59 9.52
N LEU A 91 -3.92 -3.48 9.95
CA LEU A 91 -4.88 -4.14 9.06
C LEU A 91 -5.86 -3.13 8.45
N LYS A 92 -6.42 -2.22 9.25
CA LYS A 92 -7.28 -1.13 8.77
C LYS A 92 -6.56 -0.28 7.71
N GLN A 93 -5.32 0.12 7.97
CA GLN A 93 -4.52 0.88 7.01
C GLN A 93 -4.23 0.08 5.73
N SER A 94 -3.95 -1.22 5.86
CA SER A 94 -3.68 -2.11 4.72
C SER A 94 -4.92 -2.30 3.85
N ILE A 95 -6.10 -2.46 4.47
CA ILE A 95 -7.38 -2.52 3.78
C ILE A 95 -7.65 -1.21 3.04
N ALA A 96 -7.49 -0.07 3.72
CA ALA A 96 -7.68 1.24 3.10
C ALA A 96 -6.78 1.43 1.86
N LYS A 97 -5.49 1.07 1.96
CA LYS A 97 -4.55 1.10 0.83
C LYS A 97 -4.98 0.18 -0.31
N ALA A 98 -5.41 -1.05 0.00
CA ALA A 98 -5.87 -2.00 -1.01
C ALA A 98 -7.15 -1.50 -1.72
N THR A 99 -8.11 -0.96 -0.97
CA THR A 99 -9.34 -0.36 -1.50
C THR A 99 -9.04 0.84 -2.38
N GLN A 100 -8.11 1.70 -1.98
CA GLN A 100 -7.69 2.84 -2.80
C GLN A 100 -7.04 2.39 -4.12
N GLN A 101 -6.16 1.40 -4.07
CA GLN A 101 -5.56 0.82 -5.28
C GLN A 101 -6.61 0.21 -6.20
N LEU A 102 -7.59 -0.51 -5.64
CA LEU A 102 -8.70 -1.08 -6.39
C LEU A 102 -9.55 0.00 -7.05
N LYS A 103 -9.89 1.09 -6.32
CA LYS A 103 -10.60 2.24 -6.88
C LYS A 103 -9.82 2.87 -8.05
N LYS A 104 -8.51 3.07 -7.88
CA LYS A 104 -7.64 3.60 -8.95
C LYS A 104 -7.68 2.70 -10.19
N ARG A 105 -7.53 1.38 -10.02
CA ARG A 105 -7.60 0.42 -11.13
C ARG A 105 -8.97 0.40 -11.81
N ARG A 106 -10.07 0.47 -11.06
CA ARG A 106 -11.43 0.57 -11.63
C ARG A 106 -11.58 1.81 -12.48
N ASN A 107 -11.12 2.96 -12.00
CA ASN A 107 -11.18 4.21 -12.75
C ASN A 107 -10.30 4.15 -14.01
N GLU A 108 -9.08 3.61 -13.93
CA GLU A 108 -8.20 3.42 -15.09
C GLU A 108 -8.84 2.52 -16.16
N ASN A 109 -9.46 1.41 -15.74
CA ASN A 109 -10.16 0.51 -16.66
C ASN A 109 -11.36 1.21 -17.29
N ARG A 110 -12.16 1.90 -16.48
CA ARG A 110 -13.33 2.65 -16.96
C ARG A 110 -12.97 3.70 -18.00
N GLN A 111 -11.87 4.44 -17.79
CA GLN A 111 -11.36 5.42 -18.75
C GLN A 111 -10.94 4.76 -20.07
N LYS A 112 -10.31 3.58 -20.01
CA LYS A 112 -9.97 2.81 -21.23
C LYS A 112 -11.21 2.35 -21.98
N ASP A 113 -12.24 1.91 -21.25
CA ASP A 113 -13.51 1.49 -21.86
C ASP A 113 -14.20 2.66 -22.56
N LEU A 114 -14.33 3.81 -21.89
CA LEU A 114 -14.89 5.03 -22.46
C LEU A 114 -14.13 5.47 -23.73
N LYS A 115 -12.79 5.46 -23.67
CA LYS A 115 -11.95 5.77 -24.83
C LYS A 115 -12.18 4.80 -25.99
N LYS A 116 -12.27 3.49 -25.71
CA LYS A 116 -12.56 2.47 -26.71
C LYS A 116 -13.93 2.71 -27.37
N PHE A 117 -14.95 3.01 -26.58
CA PHE A 117 -16.29 3.29 -27.10
C PHE A 117 -16.30 4.52 -28.00
N MET A 118 -15.67 5.62 -27.56
CA MET A 118 -15.54 6.83 -28.38
C MET A 118 -14.93 6.53 -29.75
N PHE A 119 -13.81 5.80 -29.80
CA PHE A 119 -13.17 5.44 -31.08
C PHE A 119 -14.04 4.53 -31.95
N GLN A 120 -14.74 3.55 -31.37
CA GLN A 120 -15.61 2.68 -32.14
C GLN A 120 -16.78 3.45 -32.74
N SER A 121 -17.36 4.40 -32.01
CA SER A 121 -18.43 5.28 -32.50
C SER A 121 -17.93 6.21 -33.62
N LEU A 122 -16.75 6.81 -33.47
CA LEU A 122 -16.10 7.60 -34.54
C LEU A 122 -15.79 6.76 -35.78
N SER A 123 -15.56 5.45 -35.61
CA SER A 123 -15.38 4.49 -36.71
C SER A 123 -16.70 4.05 -37.36
N GLY A 124 -17.83 4.67 -37.01
CA GLY A 124 -19.15 4.39 -37.59
C GLY A 124 -19.87 3.18 -37.00
N LYS A 125 -19.40 2.57 -35.89
CA LYS A 125 -19.97 1.32 -35.36
C LYS A 125 -21.26 1.46 -34.54
N GLY A 126 -21.90 2.64 -34.48
CA GLY A 126 -23.25 2.82 -33.87
C GLY A 126 -23.40 2.48 -32.38
N ILE A 127 -22.31 2.28 -31.63
CA ILE A 127 -22.34 1.65 -30.29
C ILE A 127 -23.00 2.51 -29.21
N LEU A 128 -23.10 3.83 -29.40
CA LEU A 128 -23.74 4.71 -28.42
C LEU A 128 -25.23 4.37 -28.21
N GLN A 129 -25.90 3.83 -29.23
CA GLN A 129 -27.34 3.54 -29.18
C GLN A 129 -27.68 2.37 -28.25
N SER A 130 -26.71 1.49 -27.95
CA SER A 130 -26.89 0.34 -27.06
C SER A 130 -26.45 0.59 -25.61
N MET A 131 -26.02 1.81 -25.28
CA MET A 131 -25.56 2.16 -23.93
C MET A 131 -26.69 2.60 -23.01
N ASN A 132 -26.50 2.39 -21.71
CA ASN A 132 -27.38 2.97 -20.71
C ASN A 132 -27.09 4.48 -20.52
N VAL A 133 -28.07 5.20 -19.96
CA VAL A 133 -28.03 6.66 -19.78
C VAL A 133 -26.84 7.11 -18.94
N LYS A 134 -26.44 6.33 -17.92
CA LYS A 134 -25.31 6.67 -17.06
C LYS A 134 -23.99 6.62 -17.83
N ASP A 135 -23.80 5.57 -18.62
CA ASP A 135 -22.61 5.40 -19.46
C ASP A 135 -22.54 6.49 -20.53
N LEU A 136 -23.67 6.84 -21.14
CA LEU A 136 -23.74 7.95 -22.10
C LEU A 136 -23.35 9.29 -21.49
N ASN A 137 -23.80 9.57 -20.26
CA ASN A 137 -23.41 10.80 -19.55
C ASN A 137 -21.90 10.84 -19.26
N GLU A 138 -21.33 9.72 -18.83
CA GLU A 138 -19.87 9.61 -18.60
C GLU A 138 -19.06 9.76 -19.90
N VAL A 139 -19.54 9.23 -21.03
CA VAL A 139 -18.94 9.48 -22.36
C VAL A 139 -19.02 10.96 -22.72
N GLY A 140 -20.16 11.61 -22.49
CA GLY A 140 -20.35 13.04 -22.76
C GLY A 140 -19.32 13.91 -22.04
N VAL A 141 -19.17 13.72 -20.72
CA VAL A 141 -18.15 14.42 -19.92
C VAL A 141 -16.73 14.13 -20.43
N PHE A 142 -16.45 12.88 -20.81
CA PHE A 142 -15.16 12.50 -21.36
C PHE A 142 -14.87 13.17 -22.71
N VAL A 143 -15.84 13.27 -23.60
CA VAL A 143 -15.72 13.98 -24.89
C VAL A 143 -15.46 15.46 -24.66
N GLU A 144 -16.20 16.10 -23.75
CA GLU A 144 -16.01 17.52 -23.42
C GLU A 144 -14.59 17.78 -22.90
N GLN A 145 -14.06 16.90 -22.06
CA GLN A 145 -12.69 17.00 -21.57
C GLN A 145 -11.66 16.86 -22.71
N ASN A 146 -11.83 15.90 -23.62
CA ASN A 146 -10.94 15.76 -24.78
C ASN A 146 -11.00 16.98 -25.69
N LEU A 147 -12.17 17.57 -25.92
CA LEU A 147 -12.31 18.81 -26.70
C LEU A 147 -11.54 19.97 -26.05
N LYS A 148 -11.64 20.12 -24.72
CA LYS A 148 -10.87 21.11 -23.96
C LYS A 148 -9.36 20.89 -24.08
N ASP A 149 -8.90 19.63 -24.04
CA ASP A 149 -7.48 19.30 -24.15
C ASP A 149 -6.95 19.52 -25.57
N ILE A 150 -7.76 19.23 -26.60
CA ILE A 150 -7.45 19.56 -28.00
C ILE A 150 -7.35 21.08 -28.18
N ASP A 151 -8.33 21.85 -27.70
CA ASP A 151 -8.32 23.31 -27.80
C ASP A 151 -7.06 23.92 -27.15
N LYS A 152 -6.71 23.47 -25.95
CA LYS A 152 -5.45 23.86 -25.29
C LYS A 152 -4.23 23.53 -26.15
N ARG A 153 -4.17 22.34 -26.74
CA ARG A 153 -3.04 21.92 -27.56
C ARG A 153 -2.92 22.76 -28.83
N VAL A 154 -4.04 23.08 -29.47
CA VAL A 154 -4.09 23.96 -30.65
C VAL A 154 -3.55 25.34 -30.30
N ARG A 155 -3.95 25.92 -29.16
CA ARG A 155 -3.45 27.23 -28.70
C ARG A 155 -1.94 27.25 -28.47
N VAL A 156 -1.39 26.20 -27.85
CA VAL A 156 0.06 26.08 -27.63
C VAL A 156 0.80 26.08 -28.97
N LEU A 157 0.39 25.21 -29.90
CA LEU A 157 1.04 25.08 -31.21
C LEU A 157 0.93 26.37 -32.05
N THR A 158 -0.21 27.06 -31.99
CA THR A 158 -0.42 28.32 -32.74
C THR A 158 0.33 29.51 -32.14
N ASN A 159 0.59 29.53 -30.83
CA ASN A 159 1.43 30.55 -30.19
C ASN A 159 2.93 30.30 -30.41
N GLU A 160 3.37 29.04 -30.42
CA GLU A 160 4.74 28.65 -30.79
C GLU A 160 5.08 28.94 -32.26
N SER A 161 4.08 29.01 -33.14
CA SER A 161 4.24 29.34 -34.57
C SER A 161 4.35 30.85 -34.86
N ARG A 162 4.13 31.70 -33.85
CA ARG A 162 4.11 33.18 -33.96
C ARG A 162 5.30 33.85 -33.26
N SER A 163 6.18 33.07 -32.63
CA SER A 163 7.45 33.51 -32.03
C SER A 163 8.61 33.03 -32.89
#